data_AF-A0A499V7U8-F1
#
_entry.id   AF-A0A499V7U8-F1
#
_cell.length_a   1.000
_cell.length_b   1.000
_cell.length_c   1.000
_cell.angle_alpha   90.00
_cell.angle_beta   90.00
_cell.angle_gamma   90.00
#
_symmetry.space_group_name_H-M   'P 1'
#
loop_
_entity.id
_entity.type
_entity.pdbx_description
1 polymer ?
#
loop_
_entity_poly.entity_id
_entity_poly.type
_entity_poly.pdbx_seq_one_letter_code
_entity_poly.pdbx_strand_id
1 'polypeptide(L)'
;MYLLRAAVEGGSWADAVIANDPLARVTGSDGILELFITGEYPVLTWLPFVIAGMAVARLDLSRPGIRARIALLGGALAVLGYGGSWLALHLVPGAQATVSAATDGGSASSAWWSDAVGDPTTSTPDWMLVAAPHSQTTWSILGNTGFALVILAVCLIATDRSARLRWFATPVTAVGSVALTAYVGHIVAIKALGMDDVPTSDALAVLIGFASVAMLLALAWTRVFRRGPLEYLVHAATTPARLIN
;
A
#
# COMPACT_ATOMS: atom_id res chain seq x y z
N MET A 1 -14.15 9.04 -2.35
CA MET A 1 -14.12 7.66 -2.90
C MET A 1 -15.44 6.93 -2.66
N TYR A 2 -15.97 6.86 -1.42
CA TYR A 2 -17.24 6.17 -1.14
C TYR A 2 -18.41 6.55 -2.07
N LEU A 3 -18.75 7.84 -2.17
CA LEU A 3 -19.83 8.29 -3.06
C LEU A 3 -19.59 7.96 -4.54
N LEU A 4 -18.32 7.96 -4.97
CA LEU A 4 -17.95 7.62 -6.34
C LEU A 4 -18.13 6.12 -6.60
N ARG A 5 -17.71 5.26 -5.65
CA ARG A 5 -17.96 3.80 -5.70
C ARG A 5 -19.46 3.49 -5.71
N ALA A 6 -20.21 4.09 -4.79
CA ALA A 6 -21.67 3.92 -4.72
C ALA A 6 -22.36 4.37 -6.02
N ALA A 7 -21.88 5.44 -6.66
CA ALA A 7 -22.41 5.91 -7.95
C ALA A 7 -22.07 5.00 -9.13
N VAL A 8 -20.93 4.29 -9.09
CA VAL A 8 -20.56 3.27 -10.09
C VAL A 8 -21.39 2.01 -9.88
N GLU A 9 -21.44 1.48 -8.64
CA GLU A 9 -22.15 0.24 -8.31
C GLU A 9 -23.67 0.35 -8.48
N GLY A 10 -24.25 1.52 -8.21
CA GLY A 10 -25.69 1.76 -8.35
C GLY A 10 -26.12 2.32 -9.71
N GLY A 11 -25.19 2.56 -10.65
CA GLY A 11 -25.46 3.34 -11.87
C GLY A 11 -25.34 2.54 -13.17
N SER A 12 -26.40 2.53 -13.99
CA SER A 12 -26.41 1.87 -15.31
C SER A 12 -25.44 2.46 -16.35
N TRP A 13 -24.87 3.63 -16.05
CA TRP A 13 -23.84 4.25 -16.89
C TRP A 13 -22.51 3.49 -16.82
N ALA A 14 -22.22 2.81 -15.69
CA ALA A 14 -20.99 2.04 -15.51
C ALA A 14 -20.93 0.87 -16.52
N ASP A 15 -22.04 0.16 -16.69
CA ASP A 15 -22.17 -0.93 -17.67
C ASP A 15 -21.88 -0.45 -19.10
N ALA A 16 -22.36 0.75 -19.45
CA ALA A 16 -22.12 1.35 -20.76
C ALA A 16 -20.64 1.70 -20.97
N VAL A 17 -19.93 2.15 -19.92
CA VAL A 17 -18.49 2.40 -19.95
C VAL A 17 -17.73 1.09 -20.13
N ILE A 18 -18.03 0.06 -19.31
CA ILE A 18 -17.38 -1.25 -19.35
C ILE A 18 -17.53 -1.90 -20.74
N ALA A 19 -18.74 -1.86 -21.31
CA ALA A 19 -19.01 -2.44 -22.64
C ALA A 19 -18.15 -1.83 -23.77
N ASN A 20 -17.76 -0.56 -23.61
CA ASN A 20 -16.97 0.19 -24.59
C ASN A 20 -15.48 0.27 -24.24
N ASP A 21 -15.05 -0.31 -23.11
CA ASP A 21 -13.68 -0.24 -22.64
C ASP A 21 -12.80 -1.35 -23.25
N PRO A 22 -11.75 -1.02 -24.02
CA PRO A 22 -10.79 -2.00 -24.51
C PRO A 22 -10.10 -2.78 -23.39
N LEU A 23 -9.85 -2.15 -22.24
CA LEU A 23 -9.18 -2.79 -21.11
C LEU A 23 -10.06 -3.91 -20.55
N ALA A 24 -11.34 -3.62 -20.32
CA ALA A 24 -12.33 -4.60 -19.87
C ALA A 24 -12.37 -5.84 -20.79
N ARG A 25 -12.29 -5.63 -22.12
CA ARG A 25 -12.28 -6.74 -23.10
C ARG A 25 -11.03 -7.58 -23.06
N VAL A 26 -9.87 -6.98 -22.78
CA VAL A 26 -8.58 -7.68 -22.74
C VAL A 26 -8.40 -8.42 -21.41
N THR A 27 -8.84 -7.84 -20.30
CA THR A 27 -8.66 -8.41 -18.96
C THR A 27 -9.82 -9.31 -18.53
N GLY A 28 -10.99 -9.19 -19.15
CA GLY A 28 -12.22 -9.86 -18.69
C GLY A 28 -12.75 -9.29 -17.38
N SER A 29 -12.53 -7.99 -17.15
CA SER A 29 -12.75 -7.30 -15.87
C SER A 29 -13.54 -6.00 -16.10
N ASP A 30 -13.79 -5.17 -15.07
CA ASP A 30 -14.52 -3.89 -15.22
C ASP A 30 -13.63 -2.75 -15.78
N GLY A 31 -12.45 -3.12 -16.29
CA GLY A 31 -11.55 -2.23 -17.03
C GLY A 31 -11.07 -1.02 -16.22
N ILE A 32 -11.22 0.16 -16.79
CA ILE A 32 -10.78 1.44 -16.22
C ILE A 32 -11.53 1.75 -14.92
N LEU A 33 -12.80 1.37 -14.79
CA LEU A 33 -13.56 1.60 -13.56
C LEU A 33 -12.98 0.77 -12.42
N GLU A 34 -12.63 -0.49 -12.68
CA GLU A 34 -11.92 -1.33 -11.71
C GLU A 34 -10.58 -0.72 -11.33
N LEU A 35 -9.78 -0.34 -12.34
CA LEU A 35 -8.43 0.18 -12.15
C LEU A 35 -8.41 1.47 -11.33
N PHE A 36 -9.37 2.38 -11.53
CA PHE A 36 -9.35 3.70 -10.90
C PHE A 36 -10.29 3.86 -9.72
N ILE A 37 -11.39 3.12 -9.64
CA ILE A 37 -12.50 3.42 -8.73
C ILE A 37 -12.93 2.21 -7.89
N THR A 38 -13.31 1.09 -8.51
CA THR A 38 -14.06 0.01 -7.84
C THR A 38 -13.21 -1.20 -7.47
N GLY A 39 -12.04 -1.39 -8.07
CA GLY A 39 -11.19 -2.55 -7.81
C GLY A 39 -10.71 -2.66 -6.37
N GLU A 40 -10.04 -3.76 -6.05
CA GLU A 40 -9.48 -4.02 -4.71
C GLU A 40 -8.41 -2.98 -4.35
N TYR A 41 -7.62 -2.53 -5.34
CA TYR A 41 -6.57 -1.52 -5.17
C TYR A 41 -6.69 -0.37 -6.17
N PRO A 42 -7.71 0.49 -6.08
CA PRO A 42 -8.00 1.48 -7.11
C PRO A 42 -6.98 2.62 -7.07
N VAL A 43 -6.50 3.03 -8.24
CA VAL A 43 -5.44 4.04 -8.40
C VAL A 43 -5.75 5.32 -7.60
N LEU A 44 -6.99 5.81 -7.64
CA LEU A 44 -7.35 7.06 -6.95
C LEU A 44 -7.19 7.00 -5.43
N THR A 45 -7.37 5.82 -4.82
CA THR A 45 -7.18 5.63 -3.38
C THR A 45 -5.70 5.58 -3.01
N TRP A 46 -4.86 4.97 -3.84
CA TRP A 46 -3.45 4.72 -3.53
C TRP A 46 -2.48 5.80 -4.06
N LEU A 47 -2.94 6.63 -5.00
CA LEU A 47 -2.17 7.75 -5.56
C LEU A 47 -1.61 8.73 -4.49
N PRO A 48 -2.30 9.03 -3.37
CA PRO A 48 -1.73 9.86 -2.30
C PRO A 48 -0.37 9.35 -1.78
N PHE A 49 -0.17 8.04 -1.64
CA PHE A 49 1.11 7.47 -1.20
C PHE A 49 2.22 7.73 -2.22
N VAL A 50 1.90 7.60 -3.51
CA VAL A 50 2.84 7.86 -4.61
C VAL A 50 3.24 9.35 -4.60
N ILE A 51 2.26 10.24 -4.47
CA ILE A 51 2.50 11.69 -4.38
C ILE A 51 3.36 12.02 -3.15
N ALA A 52 3.05 11.45 -1.99
CA ALA A 52 3.84 11.64 -0.77
C ALA A 52 5.29 11.18 -0.95
N GLY A 53 5.50 9.98 -1.52
CA GLY A 53 6.83 9.47 -1.82
C GLY A 53 7.61 10.36 -2.79
N MET A 54 6.96 10.82 -3.87
CA MET A 54 7.56 11.76 -4.82
C MET A 54 7.90 13.11 -4.18
N ALA A 55 7.04 13.63 -3.31
CA ALA A 55 7.29 14.86 -2.58
C ALA A 55 8.52 14.72 -1.66
N VAL A 56 8.63 13.60 -0.93
CA VAL A 56 9.79 13.30 -0.10
C VAL A 56 11.06 13.14 -0.92
N ALA A 57 10.99 12.50 -2.09
CA ALA A 57 12.13 12.31 -3.00
C ALA A 57 12.70 13.64 -3.54
N ARG A 58 11.91 14.73 -3.51
CA ARG A 58 12.37 16.08 -3.88
C ARG A 58 13.06 16.82 -2.75
N LEU A 59 12.97 16.32 -1.52
CA LEU A 59 13.61 16.93 -0.36
C LEU A 59 15.08 16.55 -0.29
N ASP A 60 15.92 17.48 0.18
CA ASP A 60 17.32 17.20 0.47
C ASP A 60 17.47 16.42 1.79
N LEU A 61 17.32 15.10 1.70
CA LEU A 61 17.40 14.20 2.85
C LEU A 61 18.78 14.16 3.50
N SER A 62 19.82 14.80 2.92
CA SER A 62 21.11 14.95 3.58
C SER A 62 21.07 15.99 4.72
N ARG A 63 20.10 16.91 4.69
CA ARG A 63 19.97 17.96 5.71
C ARG A 63 19.42 17.39 7.01
N PRO A 64 20.10 17.63 8.16
CA PRO A 64 19.74 17.01 9.43
C PRO A 64 18.32 17.37 9.91
N GLY A 65 17.84 18.58 9.62
CA GLY A 65 16.50 19.03 10.02
C GLY A 65 15.35 18.44 9.20
N ILE A 66 15.59 18.01 7.96
CA ILE A 66 14.52 17.54 7.07
C ILE A 66 13.97 16.19 7.54
N ARG A 67 14.84 15.26 7.95
CA ARG A 67 14.41 13.95 8.44
C ARG A 67 13.56 14.06 9.70
N ALA A 68 13.94 14.95 10.61
CA ALA A 68 13.15 15.21 11.82
C ALA A 68 11.77 15.81 11.49
N ARG A 69 11.70 16.74 10.54
CA ARG A 69 10.42 17.30 10.07
C ARG A 69 9.52 16.25 9.41
N ILE A 70 10.10 15.36 8.60
CA ILE A 70 9.38 14.23 8.00
C ILE A 70 8.84 13.31 9.10
N ALA A 71 9.66 12.98 10.10
CA ALA A 71 9.22 12.16 11.24
C ALA A 71 8.10 12.84 12.04
N LEU A 72 8.21 14.13 12.31
CA LEU A 72 7.19 14.90 13.05
C LEU A 72 5.88 14.99 12.29
N LEU A 73 5.94 15.33 11.00
CA LEU A 73 4.75 15.37 10.13
C LEU A 73 4.14 13.97 10.01
N GLY A 74 4.97 12.95 9.82
CA GLY A 74 4.54 11.56 9.77
C GLY A 74 3.84 11.14 11.06
N GLY A 75 4.42 11.46 12.22
CA GLY A 75 3.84 11.19 13.52
C GLY A 75 2.50 11.92 13.72
N ALA A 76 2.42 13.19 13.34
CA ALA A 76 1.19 13.95 13.39
C ALA A 76 0.10 13.32 12.50
N LEU A 77 0.43 12.94 11.25
CA LEU A 77 -0.51 12.26 10.35
C LEU A 77 -0.94 10.88 10.88
N ALA A 78 -0.02 10.12 11.48
CA ALA A 78 -0.33 8.82 12.07
C ALA A 78 -1.31 8.95 13.24
N VAL A 79 -1.05 9.91 14.14
CA VAL A 79 -1.94 10.22 15.28
C VAL A 79 -3.29 10.73 14.80
N LEU A 80 -3.31 11.63 13.81
CA LEU A 80 -4.55 12.14 13.25
C LEU A 80 -5.36 11.05 12.53
N GLY A 81 -4.70 10.16 11.78
CA GLY A 81 -5.34 9.05 11.07
C GLY A 81 -5.95 8.04 12.03
N TYR A 82 -5.11 7.36 12.81
CA TYR A 82 -5.53 6.30 13.71
C TYR A 82 -6.30 6.83 14.92
N GLY A 83 -5.82 7.91 15.54
CA GLY A 83 -6.50 8.53 16.68
C GLY A 83 -7.81 9.22 16.28
N GLY A 84 -7.87 9.79 15.08
CA GLY A 84 -9.10 10.36 14.53
C GLY A 84 -10.16 9.28 14.24
N SER A 85 -9.76 8.16 13.63
CA SER A 85 -10.65 7.00 13.46
C SER A 85 -11.13 6.44 14.79
N TRP A 86 -10.20 6.21 15.73
CA TRP A 86 -10.54 5.75 17.07
C TRP A 86 -11.57 6.68 17.73
N LEU A 87 -11.31 7.99 17.73
CA LEU A 87 -12.22 8.96 18.34
C LEU A 87 -13.57 8.99 17.63
N ALA A 88 -13.60 8.97 16.30
CA ALA A 88 -14.82 8.99 15.51
C ALA A 88 -15.71 7.78 15.79
N LEU A 89 -15.12 6.58 15.89
CA LEU A 89 -15.84 5.35 16.23
C LEU A 89 -16.45 5.39 17.64
N HIS A 90 -15.86 6.12 18.58
CA HIS A 90 -16.39 6.26 19.95
C HIS A 90 -17.38 7.42 20.11
N LEU A 91 -17.24 8.49 19.32
CA LEU A 91 -18.08 9.68 19.42
C LEU A 91 -19.35 9.60 18.56
N VAL A 92 -19.31 8.91 17.41
CA VAL A 92 -20.47 8.76 16.53
C VAL A 92 -21.42 7.71 17.12
N PRO A 93 -22.65 8.07 17.50
CA PRO A 93 -23.58 7.14 18.13
C PRO A 93 -23.89 5.94 17.23
N GLY A 94 -23.70 4.73 17.74
CA GLY A 94 -24.00 3.50 17.02
C GLY A 94 -22.96 3.05 16.00
N ALA A 95 -21.94 3.86 15.67
CA ALA A 95 -20.96 3.53 14.64
C ALA A 95 -20.26 2.18 14.86
N GLN A 96 -19.77 1.92 16.09
CA GLN A 96 -19.17 0.62 16.42
C GLN A 96 -20.16 -0.54 16.28
N ALA A 97 -21.43 -0.35 16.66
CA ALA A 97 -22.44 -1.39 16.54
C ALA A 97 -22.77 -1.66 15.07
N THR A 98 -22.89 -0.62 14.24
CA THR A 98 -23.11 -0.74 12.80
C THR A 98 -21.94 -1.45 12.13
N VAL A 99 -20.70 -1.05 12.41
CA VAL A 99 -19.50 -1.70 11.86
C VAL A 99 -19.42 -3.16 12.32
N SER A 100 -19.70 -3.44 13.60
CA SER A 100 -19.71 -4.81 14.13
C SER A 100 -20.80 -5.68 13.49
N ALA A 101 -21.95 -5.11 13.14
CA ALA A 101 -23.05 -5.83 12.51
C ALA A 101 -22.83 -6.05 11.00
N ALA A 102 -21.96 -5.24 10.39
CA ALA A 102 -21.67 -5.27 8.97
C ALA A 102 -20.49 -6.17 8.58
N THR A 103 -19.81 -6.77 9.56
CA THR A 103 -18.61 -7.57 9.33
C THR A 103 -18.74 -8.99 9.88
N ASP A 104 -18.14 -9.93 9.16
CA ASP A 104 -17.92 -11.32 9.60
C ASP A 104 -16.61 -11.47 10.42
N GLY A 105 -15.90 -10.36 10.65
CA GLY A 105 -14.62 -10.30 11.34
C GLY A 105 -14.73 -10.24 12.87
N GLY A 106 -13.57 -9.99 13.49
CA GLY A 106 -13.38 -9.72 14.90
C GLY A 106 -13.97 -8.39 15.38
N SER A 107 -13.59 -8.01 16.60
CA SER A 107 -14.26 -6.91 17.32
C SER A 107 -14.19 -5.56 16.60
N ALA A 108 -15.30 -4.80 16.59
CA ALA A 108 -15.31 -3.41 16.13
C ALA A 108 -14.32 -2.50 16.87
N SER A 109 -13.84 -2.89 18.06
CA SER A 109 -12.77 -2.15 18.74
C SER A 109 -11.42 -2.22 18.01
N SER A 110 -11.22 -3.18 17.10
CA SER A 110 -10.01 -3.28 16.28
C SER A 110 -10.12 -2.49 14.97
N ALA A 111 -11.30 -1.95 14.65
CA ALA A 111 -11.59 -1.27 13.38
C ALA A 111 -10.66 -0.07 13.08
N TRP A 112 -10.08 0.55 14.10
CA TRP A 112 -9.21 1.70 13.92
C TRP A 112 -7.75 1.32 13.59
N TRP A 113 -7.37 0.03 13.59
CA TRP A 113 -5.97 -0.37 13.38
C TRP A 113 -5.72 -1.77 12.80
N SER A 114 -6.69 -2.68 12.82
CA SER A 114 -6.51 -4.08 12.41
C SER A 114 -7.61 -4.53 11.44
N ASP A 115 -7.16 -5.31 10.47
CA ASP A 115 -7.92 -6.01 9.44
C ASP A 115 -8.73 -7.17 10.00
N ALA A 116 -8.49 -7.56 11.26
CA ALA A 116 -9.35 -8.47 11.98
C ALA A 116 -10.81 -8.00 11.96
N VAL A 117 -11.08 -6.70 11.85
CA VAL A 117 -12.45 -6.18 11.72
C VAL A 117 -13.15 -6.60 10.41
N GLY A 118 -12.46 -7.21 9.44
CA GLY A 118 -13.03 -7.60 8.14
C GLY A 118 -13.00 -6.52 7.06
N ASP A 119 -13.71 -6.79 5.96
CA ASP A 119 -13.60 -6.04 4.70
C ASP A 119 -14.59 -4.89 4.56
N PRO A 120 -14.23 -3.82 3.80
CA PRO A 120 -15.11 -2.72 3.48
C PRO A 120 -16.39 -3.14 2.76
N THR A 121 -17.54 -2.67 3.26
CA THR A 121 -18.83 -2.81 2.60
C THR A 121 -19.33 -1.45 2.10
N THR A 122 -19.94 -1.42 0.91
CA THR A 122 -20.52 -0.18 0.36
C THR A 122 -21.89 0.15 0.92
N SER A 123 -22.54 -0.82 1.57
CA SER A 123 -23.85 -0.68 2.21
C SER A 123 -23.83 0.03 3.56
N THR A 124 -22.66 0.20 4.20
CA THR A 124 -22.55 0.83 5.53
C THR A 124 -21.68 2.09 5.53
N PRO A 125 -22.29 3.29 5.61
CA PRO A 125 -21.55 4.55 5.59
C PRO A 125 -20.57 4.72 6.76
N ASP A 126 -20.91 4.17 7.94
CA ASP A 126 -20.05 4.18 9.14
C ASP A 126 -18.68 3.53 8.91
N TRP A 127 -18.55 2.70 7.86
CA TRP A 127 -17.27 2.15 7.44
C TRP A 127 -16.23 3.24 7.09
N MET A 128 -16.68 4.43 6.68
CA MET A 128 -15.76 5.55 6.40
C MET A 128 -14.97 6.02 7.64
N LEU A 129 -15.40 5.65 8.85
CA LEU A 129 -14.75 5.99 10.12
C LEU A 129 -13.64 5.01 10.51
N VAL A 130 -13.58 3.84 9.86
CA VAL A 130 -12.61 2.76 10.11
C VAL A 130 -11.21 3.17 9.62
N ALA A 131 -10.15 2.67 10.26
CA ALA A 131 -8.76 2.87 9.82
C ALA A 131 -7.96 1.56 9.70
N ALA A 132 -8.66 0.43 9.66
CA ALA A 132 -8.10 -0.88 9.40
C ALA A 132 -7.25 -0.91 8.11
N PRO A 133 -6.23 -1.77 8.04
CA PRO A 133 -5.50 -2.05 6.81
C PRO A 133 -6.47 -2.32 5.65
N HIS A 134 -6.12 -1.83 4.45
CA HIS A 134 -6.90 -2.03 3.23
C HIS A 134 -8.36 -1.51 3.25
N SER A 135 -8.79 -0.82 4.31
CA SER A 135 -10.13 -0.22 4.40
C SER A 135 -10.40 0.90 3.41
N GLN A 136 -9.34 1.47 2.79
CA GLN A 136 -9.41 2.52 1.77
C GLN A 136 -10.08 3.83 2.24
N THR A 137 -10.20 4.01 3.55
CA THR A 137 -10.77 5.20 4.17
C THR A 137 -9.75 6.33 4.26
N THR A 138 -10.24 7.56 4.39
CA THR A 138 -9.37 8.72 4.62
C THR A 138 -8.48 8.54 5.85
N TRP A 139 -9.02 7.96 6.93
CA TRP A 139 -8.27 7.72 8.16
C TRP A 139 -7.14 6.71 7.99
N SER A 140 -7.36 5.59 7.30
CA SER A 140 -6.29 4.61 7.03
C SER A 140 -5.24 5.19 6.09
N ILE A 141 -5.62 5.94 5.05
CA ILE A 141 -4.66 6.58 4.14
C ILE A 141 -3.76 7.57 4.90
N LEU A 142 -4.33 8.43 5.75
CA LEU A 142 -3.58 9.36 6.59
C LEU A 142 -2.67 8.62 7.58
N GLY A 143 -3.23 7.64 8.30
CA GLY A 143 -2.53 6.86 9.31
C GLY A 143 -1.32 6.12 8.73
N ASN A 144 -1.56 5.36 7.67
CA ASN A 144 -0.54 4.57 6.98
C ASN A 144 0.53 5.48 6.33
N THR A 145 0.13 6.61 5.74
CA THR A 145 1.09 7.57 5.16
C THR A 145 1.99 8.13 6.25
N GLY A 146 1.40 8.55 7.37
CA GLY A 146 2.12 9.07 8.51
C GLY A 146 3.12 8.06 9.08
N PHE A 147 2.66 6.82 9.30
CA PHE A 147 3.49 5.73 9.80
C PHE A 147 4.65 5.41 8.85
N ALA A 148 4.40 5.34 7.54
CA ALA A 148 5.43 5.12 6.53
C ALA A 148 6.51 6.21 6.54
N LEU A 149 6.13 7.48 6.70
CA LEU A 149 7.06 8.60 6.80
C LEU A 149 7.94 8.52 8.05
N VAL A 150 7.37 8.10 9.20
CA VAL A 150 8.13 7.87 10.44
C VAL A 150 9.14 6.75 10.23
N ILE A 151 8.71 5.60 9.70
CA ILE A 151 9.61 4.46 9.45
C ILE A 151 10.73 4.86 8.48
N LEU A 152 10.41 5.57 7.39
CA LEU A 152 11.41 6.07 6.45
C LEU A 152 12.43 6.97 7.16
N ALA A 153 11.97 7.96 7.93
CA ALA A 153 12.86 8.87 8.65
C ALA A 153 13.74 8.13 9.67
N VAL A 154 13.17 7.18 10.42
CA VAL A 154 13.90 6.33 11.38
C VAL A 154 14.96 5.51 10.66
N CYS A 155 14.62 4.83 9.56
CA CYS A 155 15.55 4.03 8.77
C CYS A 155 16.72 4.89 8.24
N LEU A 156 16.44 6.07 7.70
CA LEU A 156 17.47 7.00 7.21
C LEU A 156 18.37 7.52 8.33
N ILE A 157 17.81 7.86 9.48
CA ILE A 157 18.58 8.32 10.65
C ILE A 157 19.46 7.19 11.19
N ALA A 158 18.92 5.98 11.29
CA ALA A 158 19.59 4.85 11.91
C ALA A 158 20.75 4.33 11.02
N THR A 159 20.55 4.26 9.71
CA THR A 159 21.59 3.86 8.74
C THR A 159 22.70 4.91 8.55
N ASP A 160 22.43 6.17 8.87
CA ASP A 160 23.47 7.21 8.92
C ASP A 160 24.31 7.15 10.20
N ARG A 161 23.70 6.81 11.34
CA ARG A 161 24.41 6.78 12.62
C ARG A 161 25.31 5.58 12.84
N SER A 162 25.04 4.46 12.17
CA SER A 162 25.78 3.21 12.41
C SER A 162 26.12 2.50 11.11
N ALA A 163 27.43 2.35 10.86
CA ALA A 163 27.93 1.54 9.74
C ALA A 163 27.48 0.07 9.86
N ARG A 164 27.35 -0.45 11.09
CA ARG A 164 26.82 -1.81 11.33
C ARG A 164 25.37 -1.91 10.90
N LEU A 165 24.53 -0.95 11.26
CA LEU A 165 23.12 -0.98 10.89
C LEU A 165 22.93 -0.80 9.38
N ARG A 166 23.74 0.04 8.75
CA ARG A 166 23.80 0.15 7.29
C ARG A 166 24.17 -1.18 6.64
N TRP A 167 25.14 -1.90 7.20
CA TRP A 167 25.53 -3.22 6.72
C TRP A 167 24.38 -4.23 6.84
N PHE A 168 23.70 -4.30 7.99
CA PHE A 168 22.52 -5.16 8.18
C PHE A 168 21.33 -4.77 7.28
N ALA A 169 21.20 -3.49 6.92
CA ALA A 169 20.16 -3.03 6.00
C ALA A 169 20.47 -3.38 4.53
N THR A 170 21.72 -3.72 4.17
CA THR A 170 22.14 -4.00 2.78
C THR A 170 21.21 -4.95 2.03
N PRO A 171 20.80 -6.12 2.60
CA PRO A 171 19.91 -7.05 1.91
C PRO A 171 18.53 -6.44 1.63
N VAL A 172 17.99 -5.69 2.58
CA VAL A 172 16.69 -5.03 2.44
C VAL A 172 16.78 -3.92 1.39
N THR A 173 17.87 -3.15 1.39
CA THR A 173 18.10 -2.12 0.36
C THR A 173 18.30 -2.72 -1.03
N ALA A 174 18.90 -3.91 -1.13
CA ALA A 174 19.03 -4.64 -2.38
C ALA A 174 17.66 -5.02 -2.93
N VAL A 175 16.78 -5.61 -2.10
CA VAL A 175 15.39 -5.90 -2.49
C VAL A 175 14.67 -4.62 -2.94
N GLY A 176 14.80 -3.53 -2.19
CA GLY A 176 14.19 -2.24 -2.55
C GLY A 176 14.65 -1.69 -3.90
N SER A 177 15.89 -1.98 -4.34
CA SER A 177 16.41 -1.55 -5.65
C SER A 177 15.87 -2.35 -6.83
N VAL A 178 15.24 -3.50 -6.56
CA VAL A 178 14.63 -4.42 -7.53
C VAL A 178 13.18 -4.75 -7.15
N ALA A 179 12.48 -3.82 -6.50
CA ALA A 179 11.20 -4.07 -5.85
C ALA A 179 10.08 -4.52 -6.81
N LEU A 180 10.00 -3.99 -8.02
CA LEU A 180 8.99 -4.40 -9.02
C LEU A 180 9.29 -5.80 -9.56
N THR A 181 10.56 -6.08 -9.83
CA THR A 181 11.01 -7.43 -10.25
C THR A 181 10.77 -8.44 -9.13
N ALA A 182 11.12 -8.11 -7.89
CA ALA A 182 10.87 -8.95 -6.72
C ALA A 182 9.36 -9.14 -6.49
N TYR A 183 8.55 -8.11 -6.72
CA TYR A 183 7.10 -8.17 -6.63
C TYR A 183 6.52 -9.18 -7.61
N VAL A 184 6.75 -8.97 -8.91
CA VAL A 184 6.23 -9.86 -9.95
C VAL A 184 6.79 -11.28 -9.79
N GLY A 185 8.09 -11.39 -9.47
CA GLY A 185 8.76 -12.66 -9.27
C GLY A 185 8.13 -13.51 -8.17
N HIS A 186 7.78 -12.92 -7.01
CA HIS A 186 7.17 -13.70 -5.94
C HIS A 186 5.73 -14.11 -6.26
N ILE A 187 4.94 -13.26 -6.92
CA ILE A 187 3.57 -13.64 -7.35
C ILE A 187 3.63 -14.82 -8.33
N VAL A 188 4.54 -14.78 -9.31
CA VAL A 188 4.76 -15.90 -10.23
C VAL A 188 5.21 -17.15 -9.47
N ALA A 189 6.09 -17.01 -8.48
CA ALA A 189 6.56 -18.13 -7.68
C ALA A 189 5.44 -18.74 -6.82
N ILE A 190 4.56 -17.92 -6.21
CA ILE A 190 3.39 -18.40 -5.45
C ILE A 190 2.52 -19.28 -6.35
N LYS A 191 2.16 -18.78 -7.53
CA LYS A 191 1.35 -19.52 -8.51
C LYS A 191 2.05 -20.78 -9.03
N ALA A 192 3.34 -20.70 -9.34
CA ALA A 192 4.09 -21.83 -9.88
C ALA A 192 4.31 -22.96 -8.85
N LEU A 193 4.38 -22.60 -7.56
CA LEU A 193 4.57 -23.55 -6.47
C LEU A 193 3.23 -23.99 -5.84
N GLY A 194 2.09 -23.47 -6.32
CA GLY A 194 0.76 -23.80 -5.80
C GLY A 194 0.56 -23.36 -4.35
N MET A 195 1.18 -22.25 -3.95
CA MET A 195 1.12 -21.71 -2.58
C MET A 195 0.04 -20.63 -2.43
N ASP A 196 -1.03 -20.72 -3.22
CA ASP A 196 -2.13 -19.74 -3.20
C ASP A 196 -2.96 -19.82 -1.91
N ASP A 197 -2.96 -20.98 -1.24
CA ASP A 197 -3.65 -21.20 0.03
C ASP A 197 -2.77 -22.02 0.99
N VAL A 198 -2.03 -21.32 1.85
CA VAL A 198 -1.11 -21.93 2.83
C VAL A 198 -1.75 -21.89 4.21
N PRO A 199 -1.78 -23.02 4.95
CA PRO A 199 -2.27 -23.05 6.32
C PRO A 199 -1.58 -22.01 7.21
N THR A 200 -2.33 -21.40 8.13
CA THR A 200 -1.79 -20.38 9.04
C THR A 200 -0.61 -20.87 9.89
N SER A 201 -0.55 -22.18 10.19
CA SER A 201 0.58 -22.80 10.89
C SER A 201 1.90 -22.67 10.14
N ASP A 202 1.85 -22.66 8.81
CA ASP A 202 3.01 -22.72 7.93
C ASP A 202 3.34 -21.33 7.37
N ALA A 203 2.42 -20.36 7.50
CA ALA A 203 2.54 -19.01 6.97
C ALA A 203 3.84 -18.31 7.38
N LEU A 204 4.27 -18.44 8.64
CA LEU A 204 5.52 -17.82 9.11
C LEU A 204 6.75 -18.45 8.43
N ALA A 205 6.77 -19.78 8.28
CA ALA A 205 7.86 -20.48 7.62
C ALA A 205 7.93 -20.12 6.13
N VAL A 206 6.78 -20.07 5.45
CA VAL A 206 6.69 -19.64 4.05
C VAL A 206 7.13 -18.19 3.89
N LEU A 207 6.68 -17.28 4.77
CA LEU A 207 7.12 -15.88 4.76
C LEU A 207 8.63 -15.75 4.90
N ILE A 208 9.24 -16.44 5.88
CA ILE A 208 10.69 -16.41 6.08
C ILE A 208 11.41 -17.00 4.87
N GLY A 209 10.89 -18.09 4.30
CA GLY A 209 11.43 -18.71 3.09
C GLY A 209 11.45 -17.76 1.91
N PHE A 210 10.28 -17.18 1.56
CA PHE A 210 10.16 -16.21 0.48
C PHE A 210 11.02 -14.97 0.70
N ALA A 211 10.99 -14.39 1.90
CA ALA A 211 11.79 -13.21 2.23
C ALA A 211 13.28 -13.51 2.10
N SER A 212 13.74 -14.66 2.61
CA SER A 212 15.15 -15.06 2.53
C SER A 212 15.58 -15.28 1.08
N VAL A 213 14.79 -16.00 0.29
CA VAL A 213 15.09 -16.25 -1.13
C VAL A 213 15.10 -14.93 -1.91
N ALA A 214 14.10 -14.07 -1.74
CA ALA A 214 14.04 -12.77 -2.39
C ALA A 214 15.24 -11.89 -2.01
N MET A 215 15.63 -11.85 -0.74
CA MET A 215 16.80 -11.11 -0.27
C MET A 215 18.10 -11.65 -0.86
N LEU A 216 18.28 -12.97 -0.91
CA LEU A 216 19.47 -13.60 -1.49
C LEU A 216 19.58 -13.35 -3.00
N LEU A 217 18.47 -13.49 -3.73
CA LEU A 217 18.41 -13.21 -5.16
C LEU A 217 18.68 -11.73 -5.45
N ALA A 218 18.05 -10.82 -4.69
CA ALA A 218 18.29 -9.40 -4.84
C ALA A 218 19.75 -9.03 -4.52
N LEU A 219 20.34 -9.58 -3.45
CA LEU A 219 21.76 -9.38 -3.12
C LEU A 219 22.69 -9.93 -4.22
N ALA A 220 22.41 -11.10 -4.77
CA ALA A 220 23.21 -11.68 -5.85
C ALA A 220 23.12 -10.82 -7.11
N TRP A 221 21.90 -10.42 -7.49
CA TRP A 221 21.65 -9.58 -8.66
C TRP A 221 22.30 -8.20 -8.55
N THR A 222 22.16 -7.55 -7.39
CA THR A 222 22.66 -6.19 -7.17
C THR A 222 24.17 -6.06 -7.09
N ARG A 223 24.89 -7.19 -7.00
CA ARG A 223 26.36 -7.20 -7.18
C ARG A 223 26.79 -7.00 -8.63
N VAL A 224 25.93 -7.33 -9.60
CA VAL A 224 26.23 -7.24 -11.04
C VAL A 224 25.44 -6.11 -11.71
N PHE A 225 24.15 -5.98 -11.38
CA PHE A 225 23.24 -5.04 -12.01
C PHE A 225 22.65 -4.06 -11.00
N ARG A 226 22.53 -2.78 -11.36
CA ARG A 226 22.02 -1.75 -10.43
C ARG A 226 20.50 -1.73 -10.28
N ARG A 227 19.76 -2.38 -11.18
CA ARG A 227 18.28 -2.40 -11.23
C ARG A 227 17.80 -3.76 -11.70
N GLY A 228 16.56 -4.11 -11.38
CA GLY A 228 15.92 -5.32 -11.88
C GLY A 228 15.46 -5.16 -13.33
N PRO A 229 15.19 -6.26 -14.05
CA PRO A 229 14.76 -6.23 -15.45
C PRO A 229 13.49 -5.39 -15.67
N LEU A 230 12.48 -5.52 -14.81
CA LEU A 230 11.23 -4.76 -14.97
C LEU A 230 11.42 -3.27 -14.70
N GLU A 231 12.28 -2.92 -13.74
CA GLU A 231 12.65 -1.55 -13.45
C GLU A 231 13.37 -0.91 -14.65
N TYR A 232 14.21 -1.67 -15.36
CA TYR A 232 14.82 -1.23 -16.60
C TYR A 232 13.78 -0.95 -17.69
N LEU A 233 12.78 -1.82 -17.86
CA LEU A 233 11.71 -1.63 -18.84
C LEU A 233 10.88 -0.37 -18.54
N VAL A 234 10.47 -0.17 -17.28
CA VAL A 234 9.73 1.03 -16.87
C VAL A 234 10.58 2.28 -17.05
N HIS A 235 11.87 2.21 -16.73
CA HIS A 235 12.78 3.33 -16.96
C HIS A 235 12.92 3.67 -18.45
N ALA A 236 13.07 2.66 -19.30
CA ALA A 236 13.16 2.84 -20.75
C ALA A 236 11.88 3.48 -21.29
N ALA A 237 10.70 3.00 -20.87
CA ALA A 237 9.41 3.54 -21.28
C ALA A 237 9.19 5.01 -20.85
N THR A 238 9.77 5.43 -19.73
CA THR A 238 9.64 6.80 -19.20
C THR A 238 10.74 7.75 -19.66
N THR A 239 11.78 7.26 -20.34
CA THR A 239 12.89 8.08 -20.84
C THR A 239 12.45 9.07 -21.93
N PRO A 240 11.61 8.71 -22.91
CA PRO A 240 11.13 9.63 -23.94
C PRO A 240 10.36 10.84 -23.40
N ALA A 241 9.66 10.69 -22.27
CA ALA A 241 8.94 11.80 -21.63
C ALA A 241 9.86 12.94 -21.16
N ARG A 242 11.17 12.67 -21.01
CA ARG A 242 12.18 13.69 -20.68
C ARG A 242 12.61 14.53 -21.89
N LEU A 243 12.26 14.13 -23.11
CA LEU A 243 12.59 14.85 -24.34
C LEU A 243 11.52 15.89 -24.73
N ILE A 244 10.42 15.95 -23.98
CA ILE A 244 9.26 16.83 -24.23
C ILE A 244 9.22 18.01 -23.22
N ASN A 245 10.23 18.13 -22.33
CA ASN A 245 10.51 19.31 -21.51
C ASN A 245 11.81 19.96 -21.97
#